data_AF-A0A1V0UKT6-F1
#
_entry.id   AF-A0A1V0UKT6-F1
#
_cell.length_a   1.000
_cell.length_b   1.000
_cell.length_c   1.000
_cell.angle_alpha   90.00
_cell.angle_beta   90.00
_cell.angle_gamma   90.00
#
_symmetry.space_group_name_H-M   'P 1'
#
loop_
_entity.id
_entity.type
_entity.pdbx_description
1 polymer ?
#
loop_
_entity_poly.entity_id
_entity_poly.type
_entity_poly.pdbx_seq_one_letter_code
_entity_poly.pdbx_strand_id
1 'polypeptide(L)'
;MLGFFLRLLPFWVREPLLIVIGSVVGLRLLHIAVLEKEWAPAGIGAVFLLLAAVSIHRVVQAVRARRGASAGAAEAGLPGQPQPVAARSAAPPVPPAAPAPPKEIHAGVQVFAAFAVFGVLAASVWLGPRLLPPEGEDGGTPRAAACPSEEDAKSEKTPDAYKKADVVTGADLCEALNTPDLAGLLGTPGEIATTASGDNGTAALTGGKVARPVAEVRFDTYTVNVSVTYNKLSMDQYVKLMEFGNETDVRKSTVFDRSAVFFSQPTMAIEIDLGGGGTGGPVTDGPLARNLAVALDGKDRGGYCEVTVWSDAGTLPDDNALLDIAETVLPAIPERGA
;
A
#
# COMPACT_ATOMS: atom_id res chain seq x y z
N MET A 1 6.82 -16.67 4.53
CA MET A 1 8.27 -17.01 4.47
C MET A 1 9.14 -16.73 5.73
N LEU A 2 8.84 -15.75 6.59
CA LEU A 2 9.80 -15.19 7.58
C LEU A 2 10.57 -16.19 8.50
N GLY A 3 9.90 -17.27 8.94
CA GLY A 3 10.47 -18.24 9.89
C GLY A 3 11.72 -19.00 9.40
N PHE A 4 11.94 -19.10 8.08
CA PHE A 4 13.11 -19.78 7.52
C PHE A 4 14.36 -18.89 7.57
N PHE A 5 14.24 -17.60 7.24
CA PHE A 5 15.33 -16.63 7.37
C PHE A 5 15.80 -16.46 8.82
N LEU A 6 14.86 -16.42 9.77
CA LEU A 6 15.15 -16.46 11.20
C LEU A 6 15.92 -17.73 11.63
N ARG A 7 15.90 -18.81 10.84
CA ARG A 7 16.63 -20.05 11.13
C ARG A 7 18.06 -20.08 10.55
N LEU A 8 18.35 -19.29 9.52
CA LEU A 8 19.69 -19.11 8.97
C LEU A 8 20.54 -18.06 9.73
N LEU A 9 19.89 -17.07 10.35
CA LEU A 9 20.61 -16.03 11.08
C LEU A 9 21.41 -16.61 12.27
N PRO A 10 22.68 -16.19 12.46
CA PRO A 10 23.47 -16.62 13.61
C PRO A 10 22.81 -16.17 14.91
N PHE A 11 22.98 -16.97 15.97
CA PHE A 11 22.41 -16.77 17.31
C PHE A 11 22.43 -15.31 17.79
N TRP A 12 23.59 -14.65 17.61
CA TRP A 12 23.88 -13.27 18.02
C TRP A 12 23.06 -12.18 17.30
N VAL A 13 22.43 -12.49 16.18
CA VAL A 13 21.49 -11.61 15.47
C VAL A 13 20.05 -12.06 15.70
N ARG A 14 19.81 -13.39 15.68
CA ARG A 14 18.48 -13.98 15.80
C ARG A 14 17.79 -13.67 17.13
N GLU A 15 18.44 -13.93 18.26
CA GLU A 15 17.79 -13.75 19.56
C GLU A 15 17.49 -12.27 19.91
N PRO A 16 18.40 -11.28 19.73
CA PRO A 16 18.05 -9.88 19.97
C PRO A 16 16.96 -9.35 19.03
N LEU A 17 16.92 -9.79 17.76
CA LEU A 17 15.85 -9.43 16.84
C LEU A 17 14.47 -9.93 17.33
N LEU A 18 14.40 -11.16 17.83
CA LEU A 18 13.19 -11.72 18.44
C LEU A 18 12.80 -11.01 19.75
N ILE A 19 13.78 -10.54 20.54
CA ILE A 19 13.52 -9.73 21.75
C ILE A 19 12.88 -8.40 21.36
N VAL A 20 13.46 -7.66 20.39
CA VAL A 20 12.94 -6.36 19.96
C VAL A 20 11.53 -6.49 19.34
N ILE A 21 11.35 -7.38 18.37
CA ILE A 21 10.04 -7.58 17.71
C ILE A 21 9.00 -8.07 18.72
N GLY A 22 9.33 -9.09 19.53
CA GLY A 22 8.41 -9.64 20.53
C GLY A 22 8.02 -8.63 21.62
N SER A 23 8.96 -7.76 22.03
CA SER A 23 8.68 -6.71 23.00
C SER A 23 7.78 -5.62 22.42
N VAL A 24 8.08 -5.12 21.22
CA VAL A 24 7.31 -4.04 20.58
C VAL A 24 5.89 -4.51 20.22
N VAL A 25 5.75 -5.67 19.59
CA VAL A 25 4.44 -6.25 19.25
C VAL A 25 3.66 -6.62 20.51
N GLY A 26 4.30 -7.27 21.49
CA GLY A 26 3.67 -7.68 22.74
C GLY A 26 3.14 -6.49 23.56
N LEU A 27 3.93 -5.42 23.68
CA LEU A 27 3.53 -4.21 24.40
C LEU A 27 2.44 -3.43 23.65
N ARG A 28 2.48 -3.37 22.32
CA ARG A 28 1.45 -2.69 21.51
C ARG A 28 0.09 -3.40 21.61
N LEU A 29 0.07 -4.73 21.55
CA LEU A 29 -1.16 -5.52 21.70
C LEU A 29 -1.76 -5.40 23.12
N LEU A 30 -0.92 -5.38 24.16
CA LEU A 30 -1.39 -5.10 25.53
C LEU A 30 -1.91 -3.67 25.71
N HIS A 31 -1.33 -2.67 25.04
CA HIS A 31 -1.82 -1.30 25.06
C HIS A 31 -3.19 -1.16 24.38
N ILE A 32 -3.40 -1.84 23.25
CA ILE A 32 -4.68 -1.91 22.53
C ILE A 32 -5.74 -2.58 23.43
N ALA A 33 -5.41 -3.74 24.02
CA ALA A 33 -6.31 -4.45 24.94
C ALA A 33 -6.76 -3.64 26.17
N VAL A 34 -5.91 -2.73 26.67
CA VAL A 34 -6.25 -1.84 27.79
C VAL A 34 -7.20 -0.70 27.38
N LEU A 35 -7.13 -0.24 26.13
CA LEU A 35 -8.04 0.77 25.58
C LEU A 35 -9.41 0.17 25.26
N GLU A 36 -9.42 -0.94 24.52
CA GLU A 36 -10.64 -1.55 23.96
C GLU A 36 -11.32 -2.53 24.93
N LYS A 37 -10.66 -2.86 26.06
CA LYS A 37 -11.06 -3.89 27.04
C LYS A 37 -11.16 -5.31 26.48
N GLU A 38 -10.65 -5.56 25.28
CA GLU A 38 -10.67 -6.88 24.66
C GLU A 38 -9.57 -7.80 25.19
N TRP A 39 -9.96 -9.01 25.57
CA TRP A 39 -9.09 -10.02 26.18
C TRP A 39 -8.22 -10.78 25.16
N ALA A 40 -8.64 -10.84 23.89
CA ALA A 40 -7.90 -11.50 22.81
C ALA A 40 -6.53 -10.85 22.52
N PRO A 41 -6.42 -9.52 22.26
CA PRO A 41 -5.11 -8.87 22.08
C PRO A 41 -4.22 -8.95 23.32
N ALA A 42 -4.78 -8.92 24.55
CA ALA A 42 -4.00 -9.13 25.77
C ALA A 42 -3.34 -10.52 25.82
N GLY A 43 -4.09 -11.58 25.48
CA GLY A 43 -3.58 -12.95 25.44
C GLY A 43 -2.46 -13.13 24.42
N ILE A 44 -2.62 -12.60 23.21
CA ILE A 44 -1.60 -12.66 22.15
C ILE A 44 -0.37 -11.82 22.55
N GLY A 45 -0.57 -10.61 23.09
CA GLY A 45 0.52 -9.75 23.57
C GLY A 45 1.37 -10.41 24.66
N ALA A 46 0.73 -11.09 25.61
CA ALA A 46 1.42 -11.85 26.66
C ALA A 46 2.29 -12.99 26.10
N VAL A 47 1.83 -13.71 25.06
CA VAL A 47 2.63 -14.75 24.40
C VAL A 47 3.90 -14.18 23.75
N PHE A 48 3.81 -13.03 23.08
CA PHE A 48 4.99 -12.37 22.52
C PHE A 48 5.99 -11.89 23.58
N LEU A 49 5.51 -11.37 24.72
CA LEU A 49 6.38 -11.00 25.85
C LEU A 49 7.03 -12.23 26.52
N LEU A 50 6.31 -13.36 26.64
CA LEU A 50 6.88 -14.62 27.15
C LEU A 50 7.97 -15.17 26.22
N LEU A 51 7.77 -15.09 24.90
CA LEU A 51 8.79 -15.47 23.91
C LEU A 51 10.04 -14.59 24.02
N ALA A 52 9.86 -13.27 24.21
CA ALA A 52 10.97 -12.34 24.45
C ALA A 52 11.70 -12.63 25.78
N ALA A 53 10.99 -12.96 26.85
CA ALA A 53 11.58 -13.34 28.13
C ALA A 53 12.41 -14.64 28.03
N VAL A 54 11.94 -15.63 27.24
CA VAL A 54 12.67 -16.89 26.99
C VAL A 54 13.95 -16.66 26.19
N SER A 55 13.95 -15.79 25.17
CA SER A 55 15.19 -15.44 24.45
C SER A 55 16.14 -14.60 25.29
N ILE A 56 15.67 -13.67 26.12
CA ILE A 56 16.51 -12.98 27.13
C ILE A 56 17.20 -14.01 28.04
N HIS A 57 16.47 -15.02 28.53
CA HIS A 57 17.06 -16.06 29.39
C HIS A 57 18.16 -16.87 28.67
N ARG A 58 17.98 -17.17 27.38
CA ARG A 58 18.99 -17.89 26.57
C ARG A 58 20.24 -17.06 26.31
N VAL A 59 20.11 -15.79 25.94
CA VAL A 59 21.24 -14.85 25.86
C VAL A 59 21.99 -14.78 27.20
N VAL A 60 21.27 -14.66 28.32
CA VAL A 60 21.87 -14.60 29.66
C VAL A 60 22.58 -15.91 30.03
N GLN A 61 22.03 -17.08 29.71
CA GLN A 61 22.72 -18.37 29.89
C GLN A 61 24.00 -18.46 29.03
N ALA A 62 23.94 -18.08 27.75
CA ALA A 62 25.10 -18.10 26.85
C ALA A 62 26.22 -17.16 27.33
N VAL A 63 25.87 -15.97 27.84
CA VAL A 63 26.83 -15.02 28.42
C VAL A 63 27.40 -15.54 29.75
N ARG A 64 26.60 -16.16 30.62
CA ARG A 64 27.08 -16.78 31.86
C ARG A 64 28.02 -17.96 31.59
N ALA A 65 27.70 -18.82 30.62
CA ALA A 65 28.57 -19.93 30.22
C ALA A 65 29.95 -19.45 29.74
N ARG A 66 29.99 -18.39 28.91
CA ARG A 66 31.25 -17.76 28.49
C ARG A 66 32.02 -17.15 29.66
N ARG A 67 31.35 -16.49 30.61
CA ARG A 67 32.00 -15.93 31.81
C ARG A 67 32.56 -17.02 32.75
N GLY A 68 31.84 -18.13 32.92
CA GLY A 68 32.32 -19.28 33.69
C GLY A 68 33.57 -19.92 33.08
N ALA A 69 33.58 -20.10 31.75
CA ALA A 69 34.75 -20.61 31.03
C ALA A 69 35.98 -19.68 31.17
N SER A 70 35.80 -18.36 31.14
CA SER A 70 36.90 -17.41 31.38
C SER A 70 37.34 -17.33 32.85
N ALA A 71 36.48 -17.64 33.82
CA ALA A 71 36.86 -17.71 35.23
C ALA A 71 37.72 -18.95 35.51
N GLY A 72 37.33 -20.12 35.01
CA GLY A 72 38.11 -21.36 35.14
C GLY A 72 39.49 -21.30 34.46
N ALA A 73 39.65 -20.43 33.45
CA ALA A 73 40.95 -20.14 32.83
C ALA A 73 41.83 -19.18 33.65
N ALA A 74 41.28 -18.45 34.62
CA ALA A 74 42.00 -17.45 35.42
C ALA A 74 42.55 -18.02 36.75
N GLU A 75 41.96 -19.07 37.32
CA GLU A 75 42.47 -19.74 38.53
C GLU A 75 43.62 -20.72 38.26
N ALA A 76 43.87 -21.10 37.00
CA ALA A 76 44.93 -22.05 36.62
C ALA A 76 46.33 -21.40 36.48
N GLY A 77 46.72 -20.56 37.45
CA GLY A 77 47.93 -19.74 37.38
C GLY A 77 49.01 -20.07 38.44
N LEU A 78 50.08 -20.73 37.99
CA LEU A 78 51.37 -20.97 38.69
C LEU A 78 51.36 -22.04 39.83
N PRO A 79 52.51 -22.72 40.11
CA PRO A 79 53.60 -23.08 39.19
C PRO A 79 54.18 -24.52 39.36
N GLY A 80 54.55 -25.13 38.23
CA GLY A 80 55.75 -25.97 38.11
C GLY A 80 55.64 -27.49 38.32
N GLN A 81 56.01 -28.26 37.28
CA GLN A 81 56.74 -29.55 37.26
C GLN A 81 57.07 -29.90 35.77
N PRO A 82 58.02 -30.84 35.46
CA PRO A 82 58.85 -30.74 34.24
C PRO A 82 58.44 -31.56 32.99
N GLN A 83 59.11 -31.26 31.86
CA GLN A 83 58.99 -31.92 30.55
C GLN A 83 59.77 -33.24 30.42
N PRO A 84 59.35 -34.15 29.50
CA PRO A 84 60.21 -35.23 28.98
C PRO A 84 60.42 -35.19 27.43
N VAL A 85 61.50 -34.52 27.01
CA VAL A 85 62.56 -34.97 26.06
C VAL A 85 62.21 -35.85 24.81
N ALA A 86 62.17 -35.17 23.65
CA ALA A 86 62.94 -35.39 22.38
C ALA A 86 62.85 -36.66 21.45
N ALA A 87 62.67 -36.36 20.14
CA ALA A 87 63.50 -36.80 19.00
C ALA A 87 63.38 -35.73 17.87
N ARG A 88 64.42 -35.10 17.29
CA ARG A 88 65.47 -35.57 16.33
C ARG A 88 64.88 -36.04 14.98
N SER A 89 65.23 -35.50 13.78
CA SER A 89 66.29 -34.54 13.37
C SER A 89 66.03 -33.87 11.99
N ALA A 90 66.91 -32.94 11.57
CA ALA A 90 67.18 -32.36 10.21
C ALA A 90 66.63 -30.94 9.88
N ALA A 91 67.44 -30.17 9.12
CA ALA A 91 67.24 -28.75 8.70
C ALA A 91 68.36 -28.34 7.68
N PRO A 92 68.37 -27.14 7.04
CA PRO A 92 67.36 -26.07 6.95
C PRO A 92 66.76 -26.06 5.50
N PRO A 93 66.68 -25.01 4.62
CA PRO A 93 66.99 -23.56 4.63
C PRO A 93 65.73 -22.63 4.51
N VAL A 94 65.93 -21.32 4.31
CA VAL A 94 64.89 -20.24 4.12
C VAL A 94 65.45 -19.19 3.14
N PRO A 95 64.78 -18.83 2.02
CA PRO A 95 63.83 -17.69 1.95
C PRO A 95 62.68 -17.88 0.89
N PRO A 96 61.77 -16.90 0.60
CA PRO A 96 61.53 -15.57 1.20
C PRO A 96 60.14 -15.42 1.85
N ALA A 97 59.86 -14.25 2.43
CA ALA A 97 58.61 -13.94 3.15
C ALA A 97 57.43 -13.58 2.23
N ALA A 98 56.23 -14.04 2.60
CA ALA A 98 54.96 -13.52 2.09
C ALA A 98 54.56 -12.24 2.87
N PRO A 99 53.82 -11.29 2.25
CA PRO A 99 53.43 -10.05 2.91
C PRO A 99 52.41 -10.27 4.03
N ALA A 100 52.44 -9.39 5.04
CA ALA A 100 51.44 -9.40 6.11
C ALA A 100 50.02 -9.13 5.56
N PRO A 101 48.97 -9.74 6.12
CA PRO A 101 47.60 -9.44 5.73
C PRO A 101 47.28 -7.95 5.99
N PRO A 102 46.47 -7.31 5.13
CA PRO A 102 46.09 -5.91 5.31
C PRO A 102 45.32 -5.72 6.62
N LYS A 103 45.49 -4.55 7.26
CA LYS A 103 44.83 -4.21 8.52
C LYS A 103 43.33 -4.48 8.45
N GLU A 104 42.84 -5.32 9.37
CA GLU A 104 41.41 -5.45 9.61
C GLU A 104 40.82 -4.08 9.99
N ILE A 105 39.88 -3.57 9.20
CA ILE A 105 39.07 -2.43 9.59
C ILE A 105 38.15 -2.94 10.70
N HIS A 106 38.37 -2.44 11.94
CA HIS A 106 37.78 -2.99 13.16
C HIS A 106 36.29 -3.33 13.03
N ALA A 107 35.96 -4.62 13.21
CA ALA A 107 34.60 -5.16 13.08
C ALA A 107 33.54 -4.47 13.96
N GLY A 108 33.95 -3.71 14.99
CA GLY A 108 33.04 -2.86 15.78
C GLY A 108 32.39 -1.73 14.97
N VAL A 109 33.11 -1.10 14.02
CA VAL A 109 32.62 0.09 13.29
C VAL A 109 31.45 -0.27 12.37
N GLN A 110 31.54 -1.40 11.68
CA GLN A 110 30.48 -1.88 10.78
C GLN A 110 29.19 -2.26 11.52
N VAL A 111 29.30 -2.70 12.79
CA VAL A 111 28.15 -3.01 13.64
C VAL A 111 27.40 -1.74 14.06
N PHE A 112 28.11 -0.66 14.43
CA PHE A 112 27.48 0.62 14.76
C PHE A 112 26.74 1.25 13.57
N ALA A 113 27.24 1.12 12.34
CA ALA A 113 26.55 1.62 11.14
C ALA A 113 25.17 0.96 10.96
N ALA A 114 25.06 -0.36 11.15
CA ALA A 114 23.79 -1.06 11.07
C ALA A 114 22.81 -0.63 12.18
N PHE A 115 23.29 -0.54 13.44
CA PHE A 115 22.46 -0.06 14.55
C PHE A 115 22.06 1.41 14.42
N ALA A 116 22.86 2.25 13.76
CA ALA A 116 22.48 3.63 13.45
C ALA A 116 21.33 3.68 12.44
N VAL A 117 21.39 2.91 11.35
CA VAL A 117 20.29 2.86 10.35
C VAL A 117 19.01 2.28 10.97
N PHE A 118 19.09 1.17 11.70
CA PHE A 118 17.90 0.63 12.39
C PHE A 118 17.42 1.52 13.53
N GLY A 119 18.31 2.28 14.19
CA GLY A 119 17.95 3.29 15.18
C GLY A 119 17.21 4.47 14.55
N VAL A 120 17.64 4.94 13.37
CA VAL A 120 16.96 5.98 12.59
C VAL A 120 15.61 5.49 12.08
N LEU A 121 15.50 4.25 11.59
CA LEU A 121 14.22 3.68 11.15
C LEU A 121 13.25 3.43 12.32
N ALA A 122 13.75 2.96 13.47
CA ALA A 122 12.93 2.84 14.68
C ALA A 122 12.50 4.23 15.20
N ALA A 123 13.39 5.23 15.13
CA ALA A 123 13.08 6.60 15.49
C ALA A 123 12.09 7.25 14.52
N SER A 124 12.16 7.02 13.21
CA SER A 124 11.17 7.54 12.26
C SER A 124 9.81 6.87 12.40
N VAL A 125 9.76 5.58 12.77
CA VAL A 125 8.49 4.89 13.11
C VAL A 125 7.93 5.34 14.47
N TRP A 126 8.77 5.71 15.44
CA TRP A 126 8.32 6.08 16.80
C TRP A 126 8.11 7.58 17.02
N LEU A 127 8.80 8.44 16.26
CA LEU A 127 8.61 9.89 16.22
C LEU A 127 7.85 10.37 14.98
N GLY A 128 7.63 9.54 13.95
CA GLY A 128 6.80 9.89 12.78
C GLY A 128 5.45 10.51 13.19
N PRO A 129 4.65 9.82 14.03
CA PRO A 129 3.39 10.37 14.60
C PRO A 129 3.55 11.54 15.59
N ARG A 130 4.73 12.17 15.68
CA ARG A 130 5.06 13.32 16.53
C ARG A 130 5.92 14.39 15.84
N LEU A 131 6.37 14.13 14.61
CA LEU A 131 7.18 15.03 13.77
C LEU A 131 6.52 15.29 12.42
N LEU A 132 5.62 14.43 11.97
CA LEU A 132 4.49 14.88 11.18
C LEU A 132 3.73 15.92 12.02
N PRO A 133 3.36 17.09 11.45
CA PRO A 133 2.33 17.93 12.03
C PRO A 133 1.05 17.11 12.21
N PRO A 134 0.22 17.38 13.24
CA PRO A 134 -1.13 16.84 13.26
C PRO A 134 -1.90 17.42 12.07
N GLU A 135 -2.23 16.58 11.09
CA GLU A 135 -3.03 16.97 9.92
C GLU A 135 -4.47 17.23 10.37
N GLY A 136 -4.77 18.48 10.71
CA GLY A 136 -6.13 18.93 10.95
C GLY A 136 -6.80 18.42 12.22
N GLU A 137 -6.05 18.09 13.29
CA GLU A 137 -6.63 17.80 14.62
C GLU A 137 -7.12 19.08 15.34
N ASP A 138 -7.85 19.93 14.62
CA ASP A 138 -8.83 20.82 15.23
C ASP A 138 -9.96 19.95 15.81
N GLY A 139 -10.45 20.28 17.01
CA GLY A 139 -11.51 19.54 17.70
C GLY A 139 -12.91 19.72 17.11
N GLY A 140 -13.04 19.57 15.79
CA GLY A 140 -14.27 19.74 15.01
C GLY A 140 -14.93 18.44 14.57
N THR A 141 -16.04 18.57 13.83
CA THR A 141 -16.75 17.46 13.19
C THR A 141 -15.87 16.74 12.16
N PRO A 142 -16.06 15.42 11.93
CA PRO A 142 -15.40 14.70 10.85
C PRO A 142 -15.54 15.44 9.51
N ARG A 143 -14.43 15.61 8.81
CA ARG A 143 -14.36 16.31 7.52
C ARG A 143 -14.30 15.28 6.39
N ALA A 144 -15.07 15.50 5.34
CA ALA A 144 -14.98 14.70 4.11
C ALA A 144 -13.58 14.77 3.50
N ALA A 145 -13.13 13.67 2.89
CA ALA A 145 -11.91 13.63 2.11
C ALA A 145 -11.92 14.73 1.04
N ALA A 146 -10.82 15.46 0.92
CA ALA A 146 -10.65 16.49 -0.11
C ALA A 146 -10.01 15.88 -1.37
N CYS A 147 -10.32 16.44 -2.53
CA CYS A 147 -9.61 16.14 -3.77
C CYS A 147 -8.16 16.68 -3.70
N PRO A 148 -7.20 16.02 -4.38
CA PRO A 148 -5.83 16.51 -4.45
C PRO A 148 -5.80 17.89 -5.13
N SER A 149 -5.01 18.82 -4.58
CA SER A 149 -4.88 20.14 -5.18
C SER A 149 -4.00 20.11 -6.44
N GLU A 150 -4.05 21.16 -7.26
CA GLU A 150 -3.05 21.36 -8.32
C GLU A 150 -1.61 21.28 -7.79
N GLU A 151 -1.39 21.68 -6.52
CA GLU A 151 -0.06 21.74 -5.91
C GLU A 151 0.50 20.35 -5.64
N ASP A 152 -0.36 19.41 -5.23
CA ASP A 152 -0.03 17.99 -5.05
C ASP A 152 0.22 17.33 -6.42
N ALA A 153 -0.66 17.62 -7.38
CA ALA A 153 -0.60 17.10 -8.75
C ALA A 153 0.64 17.55 -9.54
N LYS A 154 1.26 18.70 -9.20
CA LYS A 154 2.51 19.20 -9.83
C LYS A 154 3.70 18.23 -9.72
N SER A 155 3.63 17.22 -8.86
CA SER A 155 4.65 16.16 -8.76
C SER A 155 4.63 15.17 -9.94
N GLU A 156 3.50 15.03 -10.65
CA GLU A 156 3.32 14.06 -11.72
C GLU A 156 3.24 14.74 -13.10
N LYS A 157 3.91 14.16 -14.10
CA LYS A 157 4.00 14.76 -15.44
C LYS A 157 2.74 14.45 -16.24
N THR A 158 1.83 15.43 -16.32
CA THR A 158 0.61 15.37 -17.13
C THR A 158 0.89 14.86 -18.57
N PRO A 159 0.19 13.81 -19.05
CA PRO A 159 0.44 13.27 -20.39
C PRO A 159 0.15 14.25 -21.52
N ASP A 160 0.85 14.10 -22.66
CA ASP A 160 0.69 14.99 -23.82
C ASP A 160 -0.74 15.04 -24.38
N ALA A 161 -1.58 14.03 -24.10
CA ALA A 161 -2.98 13.99 -24.50
C ALA A 161 -3.86 15.09 -23.87
N TYR A 162 -3.45 15.64 -22.71
CA TYR A 162 -4.14 16.72 -21.98
C TYR A 162 -3.81 18.12 -22.48
N LYS A 163 -2.94 18.27 -23.49
CA LYS A 163 -2.53 19.58 -24.03
C LYS A 163 -3.58 20.27 -24.91
N LYS A 164 -4.85 19.90 -24.78
CA LYS A 164 -5.97 20.48 -25.54
C LYS A 164 -6.94 21.17 -24.58
N ALA A 165 -7.55 22.26 -25.04
CA ALA A 165 -8.49 23.04 -24.24
C ALA A 165 -9.87 22.38 -24.04
N ASP A 166 -10.13 21.22 -24.67
CA ASP A 166 -11.39 20.47 -24.56
C ASP A 166 -11.28 19.21 -23.68
N VAL A 167 -10.20 19.07 -22.88
CA VAL A 167 -9.92 17.90 -22.04
C VAL A 167 -9.83 18.32 -20.56
N VAL A 168 -10.71 17.76 -19.72
CA VAL A 168 -10.64 17.92 -18.25
C VAL A 168 -9.51 17.08 -17.64
N THR A 169 -9.05 17.46 -16.45
CA THR A 169 -8.16 16.67 -15.61
C THR A 169 -8.93 15.76 -14.65
N GLY A 170 -8.25 14.81 -14.01
CA GLY A 170 -8.81 14.05 -12.90
C GLY A 170 -9.15 14.90 -11.67
N ALA A 171 -8.47 16.04 -11.48
CA ALA A 171 -8.77 16.97 -10.39
C ALA A 171 -10.11 17.69 -10.62
N ASP A 172 -10.35 18.19 -11.84
CA ASP A 172 -11.62 18.81 -12.22
C ASP A 172 -12.80 17.83 -12.05
N LEU A 173 -12.62 16.57 -12.47
CA LEU A 173 -13.62 15.52 -12.25
C LEU A 173 -13.82 15.19 -10.77
N CYS A 174 -12.77 15.24 -9.96
CA CYS A 174 -12.90 14.99 -8.52
C CYS A 174 -13.67 16.12 -7.83
N GLU A 175 -13.39 17.39 -8.15
CA GLU A 175 -14.15 18.53 -7.61
C GLU A 175 -15.62 18.49 -8.05
N ALA A 176 -15.89 18.11 -9.31
CA ALA A 176 -17.26 17.95 -9.82
C ALA A 176 -18.02 16.75 -9.21
N LEU A 177 -17.32 15.71 -8.77
CA LEU A 177 -17.91 14.49 -8.20
C LEU A 177 -18.06 14.56 -6.67
N ASN A 178 -17.09 15.12 -5.96
CA ASN A 178 -16.99 15.08 -4.50
C ASN A 178 -17.87 16.14 -3.82
N THR A 179 -19.15 16.18 -4.19
CA THR A 179 -20.12 17.15 -3.69
C THR A 179 -20.75 16.69 -2.36
N PRO A 180 -21.20 17.61 -1.48
CA PRO A 180 -21.76 17.25 -0.17
C PRO A 180 -23.05 16.41 -0.21
N ASP A 181 -23.71 16.35 -1.36
CA ASP A 181 -24.95 15.63 -1.62
C ASP A 181 -24.76 14.26 -2.29
N LEU A 182 -23.54 13.89 -2.74
CA LEU A 182 -23.27 12.60 -3.39
C LEU A 182 -23.73 11.39 -2.55
N ALA A 183 -23.49 11.40 -1.24
CA ALA A 183 -23.98 10.36 -0.32
C ALA A 183 -25.52 10.30 -0.26
N GLY A 184 -26.20 11.43 -0.45
CA GLY A 184 -27.65 11.51 -0.58
C GLY A 184 -28.16 10.87 -1.88
N LEU A 185 -27.49 11.13 -3.01
CA LEU A 185 -27.81 10.54 -4.32
C LEU A 185 -27.64 9.00 -4.29
N LEU A 186 -26.63 8.51 -3.58
CA LEU A 186 -26.37 7.08 -3.37
C LEU A 186 -27.38 6.39 -2.42
N GLY A 187 -28.32 7.13 -1.82
CA GLY A 187 -29.26 6.60 -0.85
C GLY A 187 -28.67 6.33 0.54
N THR A 188 -27.46 6.84 0.83
CA THR A 188 -26.77 6.72 2.12
C THR A 188 -26.58 8.10 2.83
N PRO A 189 -27.66 8.89 3.02
CA PRO A 189 -27.56 10.25 3.55
C PRO A 189 -26.99 10.26 4.98
N GLY A 190 -25.79 10.83 5.12
CA GLY A 190 -25.04 10.88 6.38
C GLY A 190 -23.71 10.13 6.34
N GLU A 191 -23.44 9.32 5.31
CA GLU A 191 -22.08 8.87 5.02
C GLU A 191 -21.18 10.04 4.59
N ILE A 192 -19.89 9.92 4.88
CA ILE A 192 -18.87 10.94 4.63
C ILE A 192 -17.79 10.29 3.75
N ALA A 193 -17.32 10.99 2.72
CA ALA A 193 -16.29 10.46 1.82
C ALA A 193 -15.00 10.14 2.59
N THR A 194 -14.59 8.88 2.57
CA THR A 194 -13.39 8.36 3.25
C THR A 194 -12.13 8.55 2.41
N THR A 195 -12.25 8.49 1.08
CA THR A 195 -11.21 8.90 0.13
C THR A 195 -11.84 9.62 -1.07
N ALA A 196 -11.20 10.69 -1.53
CA ALA A 196 -11.50 11.34 -2.81
C ALA A 196 -10.18 11.50 -3.58
N SER A 197 -10.16 11.17 -4.87
CA SER A 197 -8.95 11.20 -5.70
C SER A 197 -9.24 11.46 -7.17
N GLY A 198 -8.22 11.92 -7.89
CA GLY A 198 -8.28 12.21 -9.33
C GLY A 198 -6.97 11.85 -10.04
N ASP A 199 -7.06 11.16 -11.17
CA ASP A 199 -5.94 10.73 -12.02
C ASP A 199 -6.03 11.34 -13.43
N ASN A 200 -4.86 11.66 -14.00
CA ASN A 200 -4.70 12.12 -15.37
C ASN A 200 -4.29 10.97 -16.30
N GLY A 201 -5.00 9.85 -16.20
CA GLY A 201 -4.75 8.61 -16.94
C GLY A 201 -4.89 8.72 -18.45
N THR A 202 -4.57 7.64 -19.16
CA THR A 202 -4.78 7.54 -20.62
C THR A 202 -5.34 6.20 -21.01
N ALA A 203 -6.08 6.15 -22.13
CA ALA A 203 -6.67 4.91 -22.61
C ALA A 203 -5.57 3.97 -23.12
N ALA A 204 -5.24 2.92 -22.35
CA ALA A 204 -4.08 2.05 -22.56
C ALA A 204 -3.97 1.49 -24.00
N LEU A 205 -5.08 1.04 -24.57
CA LEU A 205 -5.15 0.49 -25.94
C LEU A 205 -4.82 1.52 -27.05
N THR A 206 -4.69 2.81 -26.73
CA THR A 206 -4.32 3.88 -27.67
C THR A 206 -2.83 4.23 -27.66
N GLY A 207 -2.05 3.61 -26.77
CA GLY A 207 -0.63 3.94 -26.58
C GLY A 207 -0.43 5.35 -26.01
N GLY A 208 -1.28 5.75 -25.05
CA GLY A 208 -1.21 7.05 -24.37
C GLY A 208 -1.74 8.25 -25.16
N LYS A 209 -2.36 8.04 -26.31
CA LYS A 209 -2.75 9.11 -27.25
C LYS A 209 -4.13 9.71 -26.98
N VAL A 210 -4.97 9.02 -26.22
CA VAL A 210 -6.29 9.49 -25.79
C VAL A 210 -6.26 9.69 -24.28
N ALA A 211 -6.57 10.91 -23.85
CA ALA A 211 -6.77 11.25 -22.45
C ALA A 211 -7.94 10.44 -21.89
N ARG A 212 -7.75 9.93 -20.68
CA ARG A 212 -8.79 9.28 -19.90
C ARG A 212 -8.64 9.68 -18.42
N PRO A 213 -9.05 10.90 -18.05
CA PRO A 213 -9.09 11.30 -16.66
C PRO A 213 -10.10 10.43 -15.91
N VAL A 214 -9.81 10.23 -14.63
CA VAL A 214 -10.60 9.42 -13.70
C VAL A 214 -10.72 10.19 -12.39
N ALA A 215 -11.89 10.15 -11.76
CA ALA A 215 -12.09 10.52 -10.37
C ALA A 215 -12.70 9.36 -9.60
N GLU A 216 -12.35 9.22 -8.33
CA GLU A 216 -12.92 8.21 -7.44
C GLU A 216 -13.25 8.84 -6.08
N VAL A 217 -14.49 8.64 -5.62
CA VAL A 217 -14.95 8.99 -4.28
C VAL A 217 -15.49 7.73 -3.62
N ARG A 218 -14.98 7.43 -2.42
CA ARG A 218 -15.36 6.25 -1.62
C ARG A 218 -16.06 6.68 -0.35
N PHE A 219 -17.14 5.97 -0.04
CA PHE A 219 -17.85 5.98 1.24
C PHE A 219 -17.74 4.59 1.88
N ASP A 220 -18.39 4.37 3.02
CA ASP A 220 -18.36 3.07 3.70
C ASP A 220 -19.24 2.03 2.98
N THR A 221 -20.35 2.43 2.35
CA THR A 221 -21.21 1.52 1.58
C THR A 221 -20.82 1.42 0.10
N TYR A 222 -20.47 2.54 -0.55
CA TYR A 222 -20.26 2.59 -2.01
C TYR A 222 -18.93 3.25 -2.40
N THR A 223 -18.33 2.77 -3.49
CA THR A 223 -17.35 3.55 -4.28
C THR A 223 -18.03 4.04 -5.56
N VAL A 224 -17.83 5.32 -5.88
CA VAL A 224 -18.20 5.94 -7.16
C VAL A 224 -16.92 6.29 -7.91
N ASN A 225 -16.80 5.80 -9.13
CA ASN A 225 -15.76 6.17 -10.07
C ASN A 225 -16.41 6.87 -11.27
N VAL A 226 -15.81 7.96 -11.74
CA VAL A 226 -16.20 8.63 -12.98
C VAL A 226 -14.99 8.74 -13.88
N SER A 227 -15.10 8.24 -15.11
CA SER A 227 -14.05 8.38 -16.11
C SER A 227 -14.57 9.03 -17.40
N VAL A 228 -13.72 9.78 -18.09
CA VAL A 228 -14.07 10.40 -19.37
C VAL A 228 -13.12 9.93 -20.45
N THR A 229 -13.61 9.32 -21.53
CA THR A 229 -12.74 8.80 -22.60
C THR A 229 -12.84 9.63 -23.88
N TYR A 230 -11.77 10.34 -24.24
CA TYR A 230 -11.72 11.23 -25.40
C TYR A 230 -11.48 10.50 -26.76
N ASN A 231 -12.20 9.40 -26.98
CA ASN A 231 -12.11 8.57 -28.20
C ASN A 231 -13.06 9.06 -29.33
N LYS A 232 -13.23 8.24 -30.39
CA LYS A 232 -14.15 8.49 -31.53
C LYS A 232 -15.22 7.40 -31.70
N LEU A 233 -15.50 6.63 -30.64
CA LEU A 233 -16.57 5.62 -30.63
C LEU A 233 -17.87 6.29 -30.22
N SER A 234 -18.88 6.26 -31.09
CA SER A 234 -20.24 6.70 -30.73
C SER A 234 -20.90 5.70 -29.78
N MET A 235 -21.96 6.11 -29.08
CA MET A 235 -22.66 5.23 -28.15
C MET A 235 -23.25 4.00 -28.85
N ASP A 236 -23.76 4.15 -30.08
CA ASP A 236 -24.20 3.00 -30.89
C ASP A 236 -23.05 2.03 -31.25
N GLN A 237 -21.82 2.54 -31.42
CA GLN A 237 -20.64 1.70 -31.62
C GLN A 237 -20.19 1.03 -30.32
N TYR A 238 -20.28 1.74 -29.18
CA TYR A 238 -19.91 1.21 -27.87
C TYR A 238 -20.87 0.11 -27.40
N VAL A 239 -22.19 0.32 -27.54
CA VAL A 239 -23.20 -0.73 -27.29
C VAL A 239 -22.99 -1.95 -28.18
N LYS A 240 -22.50 -1.76 -29.41
CA LYS A 240 -22.14 -2.88 -30.29
C LYS A 240 -20.86 -3.62 -29.85
N LEU A 241 -19.97 -2.99 -29.09
CA LEU A 241 -18.81 -3.70 -28.52
C LEU A 241 -19.20 -4.57 -27.32
N MET A 242 -20.23 -4.18 -26.57
CA MET A 242 -20.80 -4.98 -25.47
C MET A 242 -21.36 -6.34 -25.97
N GLU A 243 -21.74 -6.46 -27.25
CA GLU A 243 -22.13 -7.74 -27.88
C GLU A 243 -21.00 -8.82 -27.85
N PHE A 244 -19.76 -8.42 -27.56
CA PHE A 244 -18.56 -9.29 -27.53
C PHE A 244 -17.92 -9.39 -26.14
N GLY A 245 -18.49 -8.73 -25.13
CA GLY A 245 -17.94 -8.65 -23.77
C GLY A 245 -18.73 -9.48 -22.75
N ASN A 246 -18.68 -9.04 -21.49
CA ASN A 246 -19.36 -9.65 -20.34
C ASN A 246 -20.42 -8.72 -19.73
N GLU A 247 -20.68 -7.58 -20.36
CA GLU A 247 -21.64 -6.56 -19.93
C GLU A 247 -23.08 -7.11 -19.95
N THR A 248 -23.79 -6.93 -18.84
CA THR A 248 -25.17 -7.40 -18.62
C THR A 248 -26.12 -6.24 -18.38
N ASP A 249 -27.43 -6.50 -18.36
CA ASP A 249 -28.48 -5.50 -18.12
C ASP A 249 -28.38 -4.22 -18.99
N VAL A 250 -27.93 -4.40 -20.24
CA VAL A 250 -27.63 -3.33 -21.19
C VAL A 250 -28.92 -2.62 -21.63
N ARG A 251 -29.09 -1.36 -21.22
CA ARG A 251 -30.31 -0.56 -21.43
C ARG A 251 -29.97 0.84 -21.95
N LYS A 252 -30.33 1.14 -23.21
CA LYS A 252 -30.19 2.50 -23.77
C LYS A 252 -31.08 3.51 -23.03
N SER A 253 -30.59 4.73 -22.91
CA SER A 253 -31.25 5.87 -22.25
C SER A 253 -30.76 7.20 -22.84
N THR A 254 -31.12 8.31 -22.23
CA THR A 254 -30.70 9.67 -22.60
C THR A 254 -30.50 10.52 -21.36
N VAL A 255 -29.47 11.37 -21.33
CA VAL A 255 -29.19 12.34 -20.26
C VAL A 255 -28.87 13.68 -20.92
N PHE A 256 -29.56 14.77 -20.55
CA PHE A 256 -29.44 16.09 -21.20
C PHE A 256 -29.44 16.04 -22.75
N ASP A 257 -30.39 15.31 -23.34
CA ASP A 257 -30.50 15.05 -24.80
C ASP A 257 -29.28 14.34 -25.44
N ARG A 258 -28.33 13.84 -24.64
CA ARG A 258 -27.19 13.03 -25.09
C ARG A 258 -27.52 11.53 -25.03
N SER A 259 -27.05 10.76 -26.01
CA SER A 259 -27.16 9.29 -26.03
C SER A 259 -26.51 8.69 -24.78
N ALA A 260 -27.18 7.73 -24.12
CA ALA A 260 -26.63 7.03 -22.97
C ALA A 260 -26.94 5.52 -22.98
N VAL A 261 -26.19 4.75 -22.19
CA VAL A 261 -26.48 3.33 -21.92
C VAL A 261 -26.11 2.96 -20.48
N PHE A 262 -27.02 2.26 -19.82
CA PHE A 262 -26.78 1.56 -18.56
C PHE A 262 -26.28 0.14 -18.83
N PHE A 263 -25.37 -0.37 -18.00
CA PHE A 263 -24.92 -1.76 -18.06
C PHE A 263 -24.30 -2.20 -16.71
N SER A 264 -24.26 -3.50 -16.48
CA SER A 264 -23.70 -4.13 -15.27
C SER A 264 -22.46 -4.95 -15.66
N GLN A 265 -21.32 -4.76 -14.98
CA GLN A 265 -20.08 -5.51 -15.24
C GLN A 265 -19.35 -5.83 -13.92
N PRO A 266 -18.67 -6.98 -13.75
CA PRO A 266 -17.86 -7.23 -12.57
C PRO A 266 -16.70 -6.24 -12.46
N THR A 267 -16.38 -5.81 -11.24
CA THR A 267 -15.09 -5.19 -10.93
C THR A 267 -13.96 -6.21 -11.04
N MET A 268 -12.70 -5.77 -11.09
CA MET A 268 -11.54 -6.66 -11.10
C MET A 268 -10.98 -6.83 -9.68
N ALA A 269 -10.98 -8.06 -9.17
CA ALA A 269 -10.32 -8.42 -7.91
C ALA A 269 -8.90 -8.96 -8.19
N ILE A 270 -7.93 -8.52 -7.38
CA ILE A 270 -6.52 -8.93 -7.48
C ILE A 270 -6.09 -9.51 -6.12
N GLU A 271 -5.93 -10.83 -6.04
CA GLU A 271 -5.48 -11.49 -4.81
C GLU A 271 -3.96 -11.38 -4.65
N ILE A 272 -3.49 -10.62 -3.65
CA ILE A 272 -2.07 -10.41 -3.37
C ILE A 272 -1.61 -11.32 -2.21
N ASP A 273 -1.12 -12.52 -2.52
CA ASP A 273 -0.55 -13.40 -1.50
C ASP A 273 0.79 -12.87 -0.94
N LEU A 274 0.73 -12.32 0.28
CA LEU A 274 1.90 -11.90 1.05
C LEU A 274 2.65 -13.07 1.71
N GLY A 275 2.21 -14.32 1.51
CA GLY A 275 2.84 -15.56 2.00
C GLY A 275 4.30 -15.76 1.53
N GLY A 276 4.63 -15.20 0.36
CA GLY A 276 5.99 -15.04 -0.13
C GLY A 276 6.43 -16.12 -1.12
N GLY A 277 5.82 -16.10 -2.31
CA GLY A 277 6.22 -16.89 -3.48
C GLY A 277 5.73 -16.17 -4.73
N GLY A 278 6.48 -15.17 -5.19
CA GLY A 278 5.95 -14.05 -5.98
C GLY A 278 5.37 -14.37 -7.37
N THR A 279 4.08 -14.68 -7.39
CA THR A 279 3.09 -14.30 -8.41
C THR A 279 1.82 -13.92 -7.68
N GLY A 280 1.17 -12.81 -8.05
CA GLY A 280 -0.19 -12.54 -7.60
C GLY A 280 -1.14 -13.66 -8.05
N GLY A 281 -2.28 -13.79 -7.37
CA GLY A 281 -3.34 -14.70 -7.80
C GLY A 281 -3.85 -14.32 -9.20
N PRO A 282 -4.60 -15.22 -9.86
CA PRO A 282 -5.31 -14.85 -11.08
C PRO A 282 -6.22 -13.65 -10.78
N VAL A 283 -6.36 -12.74 -11.74
CA VAL A 283 -7.39 -11.69 -11.65
C VAL A 283 -8.75 -12.41 -11.69
N THR A 284 -9.56 -12.17 -10.68
CA THR A 284 -10.90 -12.75 -10.53
C THR A 284 -11.96 -11.66 -10.69
N ASP A 285 -13.18 -12.08 -10.99
CA ASP A 285 -14.34 -11.19 -10.94
C ASP A 285 -14.59 -10.78 -9.48
N GLY A 286 -14.60 -9.48 -9.22
CA GLY A 286 -15.01 -8.87 -7.96
C GLY A 286 -16.52 -8.62 -7.90
N PRO A 287 -17.00 -7.81 -6.94
CA PRO A 287 -18.38 -7.36 -6.87
C PRO A 287 -18.88 -6.77 -8.20
N LEU A 288 -20.17 -6.97 -8.49
CA LEU A 288 -20.82 -6.38 -9.64
C LEU A 288 -20.88 -4.84 -9.48
N ALA A 289 -20.53 -4.10 -10.54
CA ALA A 289 -20.70 -2.66 -10.63
C ALA A 289 -21.86 -2.31 -11.57
N ARG A 290 -22.62 -1.27 -11.24
CA ARG A 290 -23.57 -0.63 -12.13
C ARG A 290 -22.90 0.54 -12.83
N ASN A 291 -23.16 0.71 -14.13
CA ASN A 291 -22.49 1.68 -14.97
C ASN A 291 -23.51 2.45 -15.81
N LEU A 292 -23.24 3.73 -16.06
CA LEU A 292 -23.95 4.59 -16.98
C LEU A 292 -22.92 5.33 -17.83
N ALA A 293 -22.86 5.01 -19.12
CA ALA A 293 -22.04 5.76 -20.08
C ALA A 293 -22.92 6.73 -20.88
N VAL A 294 -22.51 8.00 -20.95
CA VAL A 294 -23.20 9.11 -21.62
C VAL A 294 -22.27 9.76 -22.65
N ALA A 295 -22.76 10.04 -23.86
CA ALA A 295 -22.00 10.72 -24.90
C ALA A 295 -21.51 12.12 -24.44
N LEU A 296 -20.35 12.55 -24.93
CA LEU A 296 -19.79 13.87 -24.62
C LEU A 296 -20.51 15.05 -25.30
N ASP A 297 -21.34 14.80 -26.30
CA ASP A 297 -22.21 15.80 -26.91
C ASP A 297 -23.49 15.18 -27.49
N GLY A 298 -24.54 15.99 -27.65
CA GLY A 298 -25.84 15.58 -28.21
C GLY A 298 -25.82 15.23 -29.71
N LYS A 299 -24.65 15.19 -30.36
CA LYS A 299 -24.49 14.70 -31.74
C LYS A 299 -23.80 13.33 -31.79
N ASP A 300 -23.45 12.76 -30.64
CA ASP A 300 -22.75 11.47 -30.49
C ASP A 300 -21.52 11.35 -31.42
N ARG A 301 -20.70 12.42 -31.47
CA ARG A 301 -19.43 12.44 -32.24
C ARG A 301 -18.33 11.54 -31.64
N GLY A 302 -18.69 10.78 -30.61
CA GLY A 302 -17.91 9.72 -29.99
C GLY A 302 -17.03 10.17 -28.84
N GLY A 303 -16.77 9.23 -27.93
CA GLY A 303 -16.24 9.50 -26.60
C GLY A 303 -17.36 9.86 -25.62
N TYR A 304 -17.17 9.46 -24.37
CA TYR A 304 -18.21 9.37 -23.36
C TYR A 304 -17.67 9.68 -21.96
N CYS A 305 -18.56 10.08 -21.06
CA CYS A 305 -18.39 10.03 -19.61
C CYS A 305 -19.03 8.74 -19.10
N GLU A 306 -18.34 7.96 -18.27
CA GLU A 306 -18.80 6.72 -17.67
C GLU A 306 -18.83 6.88 -16.15
N VAL A 307 -20.02 6.81 -15.55
CA VAL A 307 -20.25 6.77 -14.11
C VAL A 307 -20.39 5.30 -13.69
N THR A 308 -19.56 4.84 -12.77
CA THR A 308 -19.51 3.46 -12.29
C THR A 308 -19.65 3.44 -10.77
N VAL A 309 -20.60 2.66 -10.25
CA VAL A 309 -20.86 2.53 -8.81
C VAL A 309 -20.88 1.07 -8.39
N TRP A 310 -20.17 0.74 -7.32
CA TRP A 310 -20.16 -0.60 -6.71
C TRP A 310 -20.02 -0.54 -5.20
N SER A 311 -20.24 -1.67 -4.55
CA SER A 311 -19.99 -1.89 -3.12
C SER A 311 -19.25 -3.20 -2.93
N ASP A 312 -18.46 -3.31 -1.85
CA ASP A 312 -17.79 -4.57 -1.48
C ASP A 312 -18.82 -5.67 -1.07
N ALA A 313 -20.04 -5.26 -0.71
CA ALA A 313 -21.17 -6.14 -0.44
C ALA A 313 -21.88 -6.66 -1.71
N GLY A 314 -21.57 -6.12 -2.89
CA GLY A 314 -22.24 -6.47 -4.15
C GLY A 314 -23.67 -5.93 -4.28
N THR A 315 -24.10 -5.03 -3.40
CA THR A 315 -25.33 -4.25 -3.60
C THR A 315 -25.10 -3.16 -4.63
N LEU A 316 -26.06 -2.98 -5.53
CA LEU A 316 -26.07 -1.91 -6.53
C LEU A 316 -26.99 -0.76 -6.07
N PRO A 317 -26.69 0.50 -6.41
CA PRO A 317 -27.64 1.60 -6.26
C PRO A 317 -28.77 1.48 -7.30
N ASP A 318 -29.78 2.34 -7.17
CA ASP A 318 -30.82 2.49 -8.19
C ASP A 318 -30.28 3.21 -9.44
N ASP A 319 -30.85 2.92 -10.63
CA ASP A 319 -30.44 3.53 -11.90
C ASP A 319 -30.59 5.07 -11.89
N ASN A 320 -31.51 5.64 -11.09
CA ASN A 320 -31.66 7.09 -10.95
C ASN A 320 -30.47 7.73 -10.23
N ALA A 321 -29.82 7.04 -9.29
CA ALA A 321 -28.63 7.57 -8.61
C ALA A 321 -27.49 7.82 -9.62
N LEU A 322 -27.33 6.96 -10.62
CA LEU A 322 -26.37 7.18 -11.70
C LEU A 322 -26.79 8.33 -12.62
N LEU A 323 -28.09 8.55 -12.86
CA LEU A 323 -28.58 9.73 -13.59
C LEU A 323 -28.20 11.01 -12.84
N ASP A 324 -28.55 11.11 -11.55
CA ASP A 324 -28.32 12.31 -10.74
C ASP A 324 -26.82 12.64 -10.60
N ILE A 325 -25.96 11.62 -10.46
CA ILE A 325 -24.50 11.78 -10.47
C ILE A 325 -24.00 12.23 -11.85
N ALA A 326 -24.52 11.66 -12.95
CA ALA A 326 -24.17 12.10 -14.30
C ALA A 326 -24.63 13.54 -14.55
N GLU A 327 -25.83 13.94 -14.13
CA GLU A 327 -26.35 15.30 -14.26
C GLU A 327 -25.55 16.31 -13.42
N THR A 328 -24.94 15.86 -12.32
CA THR A 328 -24.02 16.66 -11.47
C THR A 328 -22.65 16.86 -12.13
N VAL A 329 -22.06 15.82 -12.72
CA VAL A 329 -20.67 15.87 -13.25
C VAL A 329 -20.59 16.33 -14.71
N LEU A 330 -21.59 16.02 -15.56
CA LEU A 330 -21.58 16.40 -16.99
C LEU A 330 -21.43 17.91 -17.27
N PRO A 331 -21.97 18.84 -16.46
CA PRO A 331 -21.77 20.29 -16.63
C PRO A 331 -20.32 20.75 -16.47
N ALA A 332 -19.48 20.01 -15.72
CA ALA A 332 -18.06 20.32 -15.57
C ALA A 332 -17.21 19.88 -16.77
N ILE A 333 -17.75 19.02 -17.65
CA ILE A 333 -17.04 18.48 -18.80
C ILE A 333 -17.37 19.33 -20.05
N PRO A 334 -16.41 20.04 -20.65
CA PRO A 334 -16.65 20.85 -21.84
C PRO A 334 -17.19 20.02 -23.00
N GLU A 335 -18.26 20.49 -23.64
CA GLU A 335 -18.66 19.94 -24.94
C GLU A 335 -17.52 20.17 -25.95
N ARG A 336 -17.23 19.14 -26.75
CA ARG A 336 -16.16 19.24 -27.75
C ARG A 336 -16.44 20.36 -28.75
N GLY A 337 -15.39 21.10 -29.10
CA GLY A 337 -15.40 22.03 -30.23
C GLY A 337 -15.86 21.36 -31.54
N ALA A 338 -16.28 22.18 -32.51
CA ALA A 338 -16.86 21.73 -33.79
C ALA A 338 -15.91 20.84 -34.60
#